data_AF-A0A2T2V4Q7-F1
#
_entry.id   AF-A0A2T2V4Q7-F1
#
_cell.length_a   1.000
_cell.length_b   1.000
_cell.length_c   1.000
_cell.angle_alpha   90.00
_cell.angle_beta   90.00
_cell.angle_gamma   90.00
#
_symmetry.space_group_name_H-M   'P 1'
#
loop_
_entity.id
_entity.type
_entity.pdbx_description
1 polymer ?
#
loop_
_entity_poly.entity_id
_entity_poly.type
_entity_poly.pdbx_seq_one_letter_code
_entity_poly.pdbx_strand_id
1 'polypeptide(L)'
;MKRLFSAFAALLLVLAVTGCAGTSSTTGNADMNDSEMSGGEAAPSFSDVQPLLEDTFAPLMTEDEDLDVSSWQRLVAGSEHGTVVIPYDAEHSLLMAVARQARSEGRAGSPSDAEMERVRRWIEAGAQSDDGEVPYAGVENRLYVANEAGALVTIINANENRVIGTVDLTDRGFGPNS
;
A
#
# COMPACT_ATOMS: atom_id res chain seq x y z
N MET A 1 -7.51 -39.02 -25.88
CA MET A 1 -8.72 -39.75 -25.40
C MET A 1 -8.39 -41.23 -25.25
N LYS A 2 -8.94 -41.85 -24.20
CA LYS A 2 -8.93 -43.28 -23.80
C LYS A 2 -7.70 -43.79 -23.04
N ARG A 3 -7.93 -43.81 -21.72
CA ARG A 3 -7.21 -44.52 -20.66
C ARG A 3 -7.41 -46.04 -20.81
N LEU A 4 -6.42 -46.83 -20.42
CA LEU A 4 -6.60 -48.23 -20.08
C LEU A 4 -5.87 -48.53 -18.77
N PHE A 5 -6.67 -49.01 -17.82
CA PHE A 5 -6.36 -49.37 -16.46
C PHE A 5 -5.47 -50.62 -16.39
N SER A 6 -4.56 -50.66 -15.43
CA SER A 6 -4.15 -51.91 -14.79
C SER A 6 -3.78 -51.61 -13.34
N ALA A 7 -4.58 -52.17 -12.45
CA ALA A 7 -4.42 -52.16 -11.01
C ALA A 7 -3.49 -53.30 -10.59
N PHE A 8 -2.61 -53.09 -9.61
CA PHE A 8 -2.11 -54.18 -8.78
C PHE A 8 -1.71 -53.67 -7.38
N ALA A 9 -2.46 -54.20 -6.41
CA ALA A 9 -2.11 -54.64 -5.06
C ALA A 9 -1.28 -53.76 -4.11
N ALA A 10 -1.87 -53.61 -2.92
CA ALA A 10 -1.37 -53.01 -1.70
C ALA A 10 -0.10 -53.67 -1.14
N LEU A 11 0.71 -52.86 -0.45
CA LEU A 11 1.45 -53.32 0.72
C LEU A 11 1.47 -52.22 1.79
N LEU A 12 0.83 -52.53 2.90
CA LEU A 12 0.60 -51.70 4.08
C LEU A 12 1.67 -52.10 5.10
N LEU A 13 2.59 -51.20 5.47
CA LEU A 13 3.53 -51.42 6.57
C LEU A 13 3.18 -50.47 7.72
N VAL A 14 2.54 -51.02 8.73
CA VAL A 14 2.24 -50.37 10.01
C VAL A 14 3.49 -50.48 10.89
N LEU A 15 4.04 -49.34 11.31
CA LEU A 15 4.97 -49.27 12.44
C LEU A 15 4.22 -48.66 13.62
N ALA A 16 3.79 -49.53 14.53
CA ALA A 16 3.26 -49.16 15.83
C ALA A 16 4.43 -48.88 16.78
N VAL A 17 4.48 -47.66 17.33
CA VAL A 17 5.27 -47.36 18.53
C VAL A 17 4.32 -46.83 19.60
N THR A 18 3.81 -47.76 20.40
CA THR A 18 3.49 -47.56 21.82
C THR A 18 4.79 -47.21 22.53
N GLY A 19 4.93 -46.24 23.43
CA GLY A 19 3.99 -45.42 24.20
C GLY A 19 4.68 -45.16 25.55
N CYS A 20 4.64 -43.94 26.07
CA CYS A 20 4.73 -43.70 27.51
C CYS A 20 3.69 -42.66 27.88
N ALA A 21 2.68 -43.13 28.60
CA ALA A 21 1.67 -42.31 29.23
C ALA A 21 2.31 -41.57 30.42
N GLY A 22 2.16 -40.26 30.43
CA GLY A 22 2.34 -39.41 31.60
C GLY A 22 1.13 -38.52 31.72
N THR A 23 0.05 -39.03 32.31
CA THR A 23 -1.14 -38.23 32.63
C THR A 23 -0.87 -37.50 33.95
N SER A 24 -0.88 -36.17 33.91
CA SER A 24 -1.11 -35.34 35.07
C SER A 24 -2.19 -34.35 34.72
N SER A 25 -3.44 -34.73 35.00
CA SER A 25 -4.56 -33.81 35.07
C SER A 25 -4.50 -33.09 36.42
N THR A 26 -4.31 -31.77 36.39
CA THR A 26 -4.74 -30.88 37.46
C THR A 26 -5.58 -29.78 36.84
N THR A 27 -6.82 -29.76 37.28
CA THR A 27 -7.88 -28.80 37.02
C THR A 27 -7.55 -27.46 37.66
N GLY A 28 -7.67 -26.36 36.91
CA GLY A 28 -7.54 -25.00 37.45
C GLY A 28 -7.84 -23.94 36.41
N ASN A 29 -9.12 -23.54 36.35
CA ASN A 29 -9.72 -22.29 35.84
C ASN A 29 -9.20 -21.60 34.56
N ALA A 30 -10.16 -21.51 33.63
CA ALA A 30 -10.54 -20.44 32.72
C ALA A 30 -9.73 -19.13 32.66
N ASP A 31 -9.76 -18.57 31.44
CA ASP A 31 -9.32 -17.25 31.01
C ASP A 31 -7.82 -17.09 30.72
N MET A 32 -7.37 -17.81 29.71
CA MET A 32 -6.42 -17.22 28.77
C MET A 32 -7.23 -16.66 27.61
N ASN A 33 -7.56 -15.37 27.73
CA ASN A 33 -8.02 -14.53 26.65
C ASN A 33 -7.02 -14.68 25.49
N ASP A 34 -7.43 -15.42 24.47
CA ASP A 34 -6.90 -15.29 23.12
C ASP A 34 -7.02 -13.79 22.80
N SER A 35 -5.93 -13.07 23.01
CA SER A 35 -5.83 -11.69 22.57
C SER A 35 -5.68 -11.80 21.07
N GLU A 36 -6.83 -11.86 20.41
CA GLU A 36 -7.03 -11.59 19.01
C GLU A 36 -6.05 -10.49 18.61
N MET A 37 -4.99 -10.87 17.91
CA MET A 37 -4.14 -9.93 17.20
C MET A 37 -5.06 -9.23 16.22
N SER A 38 -5.42 -8.01 16.58
CA SER A 38 -6.19 -7.02 15.82
C SER A 38 -6.07 -7.28 14.33
N GLY A 39 -7.18 -7.73 13.72
CA GLY A 39 -7.33 -7.73 12.28
C GLY A 39 -7.20 -6.30 11.80
N GLY A 40 -5.98 -5.90 11.43
CA GLY A 40 -5.74 -4.62 10.80
C GLY A 40 -6.63 -4.54 9.57
N GLU A 41 -7.55 -3.58 9.58
CA GLU A 41 -8.43 -3.32 8.44
C GLU A 41 -7.56 -3.19 7.19
N ALA A 42 -7.89 -3.96 6.15
CA ALA A 42 -7.16 -3.90 4.89
C ALA A 42 -7.09 -2.44 4.40
N ALA A 43 -5.99 -2.09 3.74
CA ALA A 43 -5.90 -0.77 3.13
C ALA A 43 -7.03 -0.60 2.09
N PRO A 44 -7.57 0.62 1.92
CA PRO A 44 -8.60 0.87 0.90
C PRO A 44 -8.06 0.55 -0.49
N SER A 45 -8.92 0.18 -1.43
CA SER A 45 -8.57 0.09 -2.86
C SER A 45 -8.82 1.41 -3.59
N PHE A 46 -8.54 1.47 -4.90
CA PHE A 46 -8.84 2.66 -5.69
C PHE A 46 -10.33 3.03 -5.67
N SER A 47 -11.23 2.07 -5.87
CA SER A 47 -12.68 2.33 -5.82
C SER A 47 -13.19 2.82 -4.47
N ASP A 48 -12.53 2.45 -3.36
CA ASP A 48 -12.86 2.96 -2.02
C ASP A 48 -12.51 4.45 -1.85
N VAL A 49 -11.51 4.95 -2.58
CA VAL A 49 -11.04 6.34 -2.49
C VAL A 49 -11.47 7.21 -3.66
N GLN A 50 -11.82 6.62 -4.81
CA GLN A 50 -12.14 7.34 -6.04
C GLN A 50 -13.23 8.42 -5.84
N PRO A 51 -14.33 8.18 -5.12
CA PRO A 51 -15.32 9.24 -4.89
C PRO A 51 -14.75 10.44 -4.13
N LEU A 52 -13.86 10.21 -3.17
CA LEU A 52 -13.18 11.30 -2.47
C LEU A 52 -12.23 12.05 -3.40
N LEU A 53 -11.51 11.31 -4.27
CA LEU A 53 -10.62 11.91 -5.25
C LEU A 53 -11.41 12.83 -6.20
N GLU A 54 -12.54 12.37 -6.71
CA GLU A 54 -13.41 13.13 -7.64
C GLU A 54 -14.07 14.34 -6.96
N ASP A 55 -14.70 14.14 -5.81
CA ASP A 55 -15.56 15.16 -5.20
C ASP A 55 -14.80 16.15 -4.31
N THR A 56 -13.64 15.73 -3.76
CA THR A 56 -12.94 16.50 -2.73
C THR A 56 -11.51 16.85 -3.10
N PHE A 57 -10.70 15.92 -3.59
CA PHE A 57 -9.26 16.20 -3.79
C PHE A 57 -8.95 16.82 -5.16
N ALA A 58 -9.51 16.31 -6.26
CA ALA A 58 -9.26 16.85 -7.60
C ALA A 58 -9.71 18.32 -7.75
N PRO A 59 -10.86 18.77 -7.19
CA PRO A 59 -11.25 20.19 -7.24
C PRO A 59 -10.26 21.14 -6.54
N LEU A 60 -9.39 20.62 -5.68
CA LEU A 60 -8.36 21.41 -5.01
C LEU A 60 -7.16 21.73 -5.92
N MET A 61 -6.99 20.96 -6.99
CA MET A 61 -5.89 21.01 -7.96
C MET A 61 -6.24 21.94 -9.12
N THR A 62 -6.62 23.19 -8.81
CA THR A 62 -7.19 24.14 -9.79
C THR A 62 -6.25 24.52 -10.95
N GLU A 63 -4.94 24.32 -10.78
CA GLU A 63 -3.92 24.57 -11.80
C GLU A 63 -3.64 23.35 -12.69
N ASP A 64 -4.23 22.19 -12.39
CA ASP A 64 -4.06 20.94 -13.14
C ASP A 64 -5.34 20.60 -13.91
N GLU A 65 -5.68 21.40 -14.93
CA GLU A 65 -6.91 21.22 -15.72
C GLU A 65 -7.00 19.83 -16.39
N ASP A 66 -5.85 19.17 -16.59
CA ASP A 66 -5.72 17.85 -17.20
C ASP A 66 -5.67 16.68 -16.20
N LEU A 67 -5.78 16.94 -14.88
CA LEU A 67 -5.81 15.87 -13.89
C LEU A 67 -7.11 15.07 -14.01
N ASP A 68 -7.01 13.86 -14.55
CA ASP A 68 -8.12 12.92 -14.65
C ASP A 68 -8.03 11.82 -13.58
N VAL A 69 -8.97 11.86 -12.64
CA VAL A 69 -9.08 10.89 -11.54
C VAL A 69 -10.19 9.85 -11.76
N SER A 70 -10.78 9.79 -12.97
CA SER A 70 -11.91 8.90 -13.27
C SER A 70 -11.52 7.42 -13.38
N SER A 71 -10.22 7.12 -13.39
CA SER A 71 -9.71 5.76 -13.30
C SER A 71 -8.31 5.73 -12.71
N TRP A 72 -7.94 4.59 -12.15
CA TRP A 72 -6.61 4.37 -11.56
C TRP A 72 -5.49 4.65 -12.57
N GLN A 73 -5.62 4.16 -13.81
CA GLN A 73 -4.60 4.35 -14.85
C GLN A 73 -4.41 5.83 -15.21
N ARG A 74 -5.48 6.64 -15.18
CA ARG A 74 -5.39 8.07 -15.50
C ARG A 74 -4.79 8.87 -14.35
N LEU A 75 -5.20 8.58 -13.12
CA LEU A 75 -4.57 9.19 -11.94
C LEU A 75 -3.06 8.88 -11.88
N VAL A 76 -2.68 7.62 -12.16
CA VAL A 76 -1.28 7.17 -12.21
C VAL A 76 -0.53 7.77 -13.40
N ALA A 77 -1.21 8.16 -14.48
CA ALA A 77 -0.55 8.91 -15.55
C ALA A 77 -0.04 10.26 -15.03
N GLY A 78 -0.76 10.86 -14.07
CA GLY A 78 -0.49 12.17 -13.51
C GLY A 78 -1.20 13.28 -14.28
N SER A 79 -0.81 14.53 -14.02
CA SER A 79 -1.22 15.69 -14.82
C SER A 79 -0.10 16.07 -15.80
N GLU A 80 -0.28 17.14 -16.58
CA GLU A 80 0.79 17.72 -17.39
C GLU A 80 1.99 18.20 -16.55
N HIS A 81 1.77 18.48 -15.26
CA HIS A 81 2.81 18.87 -14.30
C HIS A 81 3.51 17.66 -13.64
N GLY A 82 3.09 16.45 -13.96
CA GLY A 82 3.74 15.21 -13.57
C GLY A 82 2.98 14.40 -12.50
N THR A 83 3.74 13.70 -11.65
CA THR A 83 3.19 12.74 -10.69
C THR A 83 2.40 13.44 -9.58
N VAL A 84 1.12 13.08 -9.45
CA VAL A 84 0.23 13.61 -8.40
C VAL A 84 0.20 12.73 -7.14
N VAL A 85 0.36 11.41 -7.33
CA VAL A 85 0.43 10.40 -6.27
C VAL A 85 1.73 9.64 -6.36
N ILE A 86 2.50 9.61 -5.27
CA ILE A 86 3.73 8.83 -5.14
C ILE A 86 3.41 7.58 -4.30
N PRO A 87 3.41 6.37 -4.88
CA PRO A 87 3.15 5.14 -4.12
C PRO A 87 4.10 5.01 -2.93
N TYR A 88 3.58 4.57 -1.78
CA TYR A 88 4.30 4.40 -0.50
C TYR A 88 4.84 5.70 0.12
N ASP A 89 4.42 6.87 -0.38
CA ASP A 89 4.87 8.16 0.14
C ASP A 89 3.73 9.18 0.05
N ALA A 90 2.77 9.07 0.97
CA ALA A 90 1.67 10.03 1.05
C ALA A 90 2.16 11.40 1.51
N GLU A 91 3.27 11.46 2.25
CA GLU A 91 3.80 12.73 2.75
C GLU A 91 4.31 13.62 1.60
N HIS A 92 5.01 13.06 0.62
CA HIS A 92 5.52 13.81 -0.53
C HIS A 92 4.63 13.76 -1.77
N SER A 93 3.49 13.07 -1.72
CA SER A 93 2.48 13.12 -2.79
C SER A 93 1.87 14.52 -2.91
N LEU A 94 1.89 15.09 -4.14
CA LEU A 94 1.37 16.43 -4.42
C LEU A 94 -0.10 16.57 -3.99
N LEU A 95 -0.92 15.54 -4.26
CA LEU A 95 -2.33 15.48 -3.87
C LEU A 95 -2.53 15.79 -2.38
N MET A 96 -1.70 15.17 -1.53
CA MET A 96 -1.77 15.32 -0.07
C MET A 96 -1.22 16.68 0.37
N ALA A 97 -0.17 17.18 -0.28
CA ALA A 97 0.38 18.49 0.01
C ALA A 97 -0.62 19.61 -0.26
N VAL A 98 -1.31 19.59 -1.41
CA VAL A 98 -2.34 20.56 -1.77
C VAL A 98 -3.54 20.46 -0.81
N ALA A 99 -3.97 19.24 -0.46
CA ALA A 99 -5.04 19.04 0.50
C ALA A 99 -4.71 19.59 1.90
N ARG A 100 -3.48 19.35 2.41
CA ARG A 100 -3.01 19.92 3.68
C ARG A 100 -2.99 21.44 3.65
N GLN A 101 -2.49 22.03 2.56
CA GLN A 101 -2.46 23.49 2.39
C GLN A 101 -3.87 24.07 2.43
N ALA A 102 -4.80 23.53 1.62
CA ALA A 102 -6.19 23.98 1.57
C ALA A 102 -6.88 23.96 2.94
N ARG A 103 -6.61 22.91 3.73
CA ARG A 103 -7.10 22.81 5.11
C ARG A 103 -6.50 23.86 6.03
N SER A 104 -5.19 24.09 5.95
CA SER A 104 -4.50 25.09 6.78
C SER A 104 -5.01 26.52 6.53
N GLU A 105 -5.45 26.79 5.31
CA GLU A 105 -6.06 28.06 4.89
C GLU A 105 -7.55 28.15 5.23
N GLY A 106 -8.18 27.06 5.68
CA GLY A 106 -9.63 26.99 5.90
C GLY A 106 -10.45 27.11 4.62
N ARG A 107 -9.91 26.64 3.48
CA ARG A 107 -10.59 26.70 2.18
C ARG A 107 -11.86 25.85 2.20
N ALA A 108 -12.95 26.40 1.67
CA ALA A 108 -14.20 25.66 1.52
C ALA A 108 -13.97 24.40 0.65
N GLY A 109 -14.56 23.27 1.05
CA GLY A 109 -14.38 21.98 0.36
C GLY A 109 -13.07 21.26 0.68
N SER A 110 -12.28 21.74 1.65
CA SER A 110 -11.11 20.99 2.12
C SER A 110 -11.51 19.67 2.82
N PRO A 111 -10.78 18.56 2.62
CA PRO A 111 -11.12 17.27 3.22
C PRO A 111 -11.04 17.29 4.75
N SER A 112 -11.90 16.51 5.40
CA SER A 112 -11.87 16.19 6.82
C SER A 112 -10.71 15.29 7.21
N ASP A 113 -10.44 15.12 8.52
CA ASP A 113 -9.35 14.27 9.01
C ASP A 113 -9.52 12.81 8.56
N ALA A 114 -10.76 12.32 8.56
CA ALA A 114 -11.07 10.96 8.15
C ALA A 114 -10.85 10.75 6.64
N GLU A 115 -11.15 11.74 5.81
CA GLU A 115 -10.93 11.69 4.36
C GLU A 115 -9.44 11.76 4.03
N MET A 116 -8.70 12.66 4.69
CA MET A 116 -7.24 12.72 4.61
C MET A 116 -6.62 11.38 4.98
N GLU A 117 -7.03 10.79 6.10
CA GLU A 117 -6.51 9.52 6.58
C GLU A 117 -6.85 8.36 5.63
N ARG A 118 -8.06 8.34 5.06
CA ARG A 118 -8.45 7.30 4.10
C ARG A 118 -7.56 7.32 2.85
N VAL A 119 -7.37 8.49 2.24
CA VAL A 119 -6.51 8.63 1.05
C VAL A 119 -5.04 8.36 1.41
N ARG A 120 -4.57 8.85 2.56
CA ARG A 120 -3.21 8.58 3.07
C ARG A 120 -2.96 7.07 3.17
N ARG A 121 -3.85 6.30 3.82
CA ARG A 121 -3.67 4.84 3.96
C ARG A 121 -3.61 4.12 2.62
N TRP A 122 -4.42 4.53 1.65
CA TRP A 122 -4.37 3.95 0.30
C TRP A 122 -3.02 4.23 -0.38
N ILE A 123 -2.50 5.47 -0.30
CA ILE A 123 -1.20 5.82 -0.88
C ILE A 123 -0.06 5.06 -0.19
N GLU A 124 -0.05 5.02 1.15
CA GLU A 124 0.95 4.31 1.96
C GLU A 124 0.94 2.79 1.71
N ALA A 125 -0.20 2.23 1.30
CA ALA A 125 -0.30 0.84 0.87
C ALA A 125 0.21 0.60 -0.56
N GLY A 126 0.70 1.65 -1.24
CA GLY A 126 1.22 1.58 -2.61
C GLY A 126 0.25 2.09 -3.67
N ALA A 127 -0.80 2.83 -3.29
CA ALA A 127 -1.79 3.39 -4.21
C ALA A 127 -2.36 2.34 -5.18
N GLN A 128 -2.78 1.19 -4.63
CA GLN A 128 -3.13 0.01 -5.41
C GLN A 128 -4.40 0.21 -6.25
N SER A 129 -4.47 -0.46 -7.40
CA SER A 129 -5.72 -0.65 -8.14
C SER A 129 -6.68 -1.58 -7.39
N ASP A 130 -7.90 -1.75 -7.88
CA ASP A 130 -8.86 -2.71 -7.30
C ASP A 130 -8.40 -4.17 -7.39
N ASP A 131 -7.53 -4.48 -8.35
CA ASP A 131 -6.93 -5.80 -8.53
C ASP A 131 -5.62 -5.99 -7.74
N GLY A 132 -5.22 -5.00 -6.94
CA GLY A 132 -4.00 -5.02 -6.13
C GLY A 132 -2.72 -4.68 -6.92
N GLU A 133 -2.84 -4.11 -8.13
CA GLU A 133 -1.69 -3.66 -8.90
C GLU A 133 -1.10 -2.39 -8.28
N VAL A 134 0.23 -2.38 -8.10
CA VAL A 134 0.97 -1.21 -7.61
C VAL A 134 1.53 -0.45 -8.81
N PRO A 135 1.37 0.88 -8.88
CA PRO A 135 1.92 1.68 -9.97
C PRO A 135 3.43 1.45 -10.10
N TYR A 136 3.91 1.33 -11.34
CA TYR A 136 5.35 1.28 -11.68
C TYR A 136 6.15 0.10 -11.10
N ALA A 137 5.52 -0.89 -10.47
CA ALA A 137 6.22 -2.04 -9.88
C ALA A 137 7.13 -2.77 -10.90
N GLY A 138 6.73 -2.81 -12.17
CA GLY A 138 7.47 -3.43 -13.27
C GLY A 138 8.50 -2.54 -14.01
N VAL A 139 8.73 -1.29 -13.58
CA VAL A 139 9.71 -0.42 -14.26
C VAL A 139 11.13 -0.93 -14.01
N GLU A 140 11.91 -1.13 -15.08
CA GLU A 140 13.30 -1.62 -14.98
C GLU A 140 14.34 -0.48 -15.01
N ASN A 141 14.18 0.51 -15.89
CA ASN A 141 15.15 1.60 -16.06
C ASN A 141 14.93 2.70 -15.01
N ARG A 142 15.50 2.50 -13.82
CA ARG A 142 15.34 3.40 -12.67
C ARG A 142 16.59 4.25 -12.45
N LEU A 143 16.40 5.55 -12.26
CA LEU A 143 17.39 6.46 -11.70
C LEU A 143 17.10 6.66 -10.21
N TYR A 144 18.12 6.48 -9.37
CA TYR A 144 18.04 6.72 -7.92
C TYR A 144 18.76 8.02 -7.60
N VAL A 145 18.05 8.98 -7.03
CA VAL A 145 18.59 10.30 -6.68
C VAL A 145 18.62 10.42 -5.17
N ALA A 146 19.83 10.50 -4.60
CA ALA A 146 20.00 10.81 -3.19
C ALA A 146 19.69 12.29 -2.96
N ASN A 147 18.71 12.57 -2.12
CA ASN A 147 18.38 13.93 -1.73
C ASN A 147 19.19 14.28 -0.49
N GLU A 148 20.41 14.81 -0.64
CA GLU A 148 21.38 14.96 0.46
C GLU A 148 20.87 15.73 1.69
N ALA A 149 19.94 16.68 1.51
CA ALA A 149 19.34 17.43 2.60
C ALA A 149 18.35 16.61 3.45
N GLY A 150 17.92 15.44 2.97
CA GLY A 150 17.02 14.53 3.66
C GLY A 150 17.53 13.10 3.65
N ALA A 151 17.05 12.24 4.54
CA ALA A 151 17.36 10.82 4.49
C ALA A 151 16.55 10.09 3.40
N LEU A 152 16.41 10.70 2.21
CA LEU A 152 15.49 10.27 1.17
C LEU A 152 16.23 9.88 -0.11
N VAL A 153 15.73 8.84 -0.78
CA VAL A 153 16.11 8.48 -2.15
C VAL A 153 14.88 8.54 -3.04
N THR A 154 14.89 9.44 -4.03
CA THR A 154 13.85 9.52 -5.05
C THR A 154 14.14 8.52 -6.16
N ILE A 155 13.13 7.75 -6.57
CA ILE A 155 13.20 6.78 -7.66
C ILE A 155 12.47 7.38 -8.86
N ILE A 156 13.17 7.46 -9.99
CA ILE A 156 12.66 8.05 -11.23
C ILE A 156 12.66 6.98 -12.33
N ASN A 157 11.55 6.83 -13.06
CA ASN A 157 11.54 6.13 -14.34
C ASN A 157 12.34 6.96 -15.34
N ALA A 158 13.54 6.50 -15.68
CA ALA A 158 14.46 7.24 -16.54
C ALA A 158 14.02 7.27 -18.02
N ASN A 159 13.08 6.42 -18.44
CA ASN A 159 12.52 6.47 -19.80
C ASN A 159 11.50 7.62 -19.96
N GLU A 160 10.79 7.95 -18.88
CA GLU A 160 9.67 8.90 -18.89
C GLU A 160 9.98 10.16 -18.07
N ASN A 161 11.14 10.23 -17.42
CA ASN A 161 11.54 11.28 -16.48
C ASN A 161 10.49 11.53 -15.38
N ARG A 162 9.88 10.45 -14.88
CA ARG A 162 8.78 10.51 -13.92
C ARG A 162 9.19 9.98 -12.55
N VAL A 163 8.81 10.68 -11.48
CA VAL A 163 8.98 10.17 -10.11
C VAL A 163 8.01 9.03 -9.88
N ILE A 164 8.53 7.86 -9.49
CA ILE A 164 7.76 6.61 -9.32
C ILE A 164 7.82 6.06 -7.91
N GLY A 165 8.53 6.72 -7.01
CA GLY A 165 8.61 6.36 -5.59
C GLY A 165 9.66 7.16 -4.84
N THR A 166 9.57 7.11 -3.52
CA THR A 166 10.58 7.62 -2.61
C THR A 166 10.87 6.54 -1.58
N VAL A 167 12.11 6.44 -1.14
CA VAL A 167 12.49 5.61 0.00
C VAL A 167 12.98 6.52 1.11
N ASP A 168 12.27 6.49 2.24
CA ASP A 168 12.74 7.09 3.49
C ASP A 168 13.70 6.12 4.21
N LEU A 169 14.86 6.64 4.58
CA LEU A 169 15.93 5.93 5.26
C LEU A 169 16.02 6.29 6.75
N THR A 170 15.16 7.18 7.26
CA THR A 170 15.10 7.58 8.68
C THR A 170 14.90 6.39 9.60
N ASP A 171 13.96 5.51 9.25
CA ASP A 171 13.70 4.27 10.00
C ASP A 171 14.88 3.28 9.95
N ARG A 172 15.82 3.47 9.02
CA ARG A 172 17.05 2.69 8.89
C ARG A 172 18.23 3.35 9.60
N GLY A 173 17.99 4.42 10.36
CA GLY A 173 19.00 5.12 11.15
C GLY A 173 19.82 6.15 10.35
N PHE A 174 19.40 6.48 9.12
CA PHE A 174 19.98 7.58 8.36
C PHE A 174 19.15 8.83 8.66
N GLY A 175 19.69 9.81 9.36
CA GLY A 175 19.02 11.09 9.61
C GLY A 175 19.78 12.25 8.99
N PRO A 176 19.22 13.47 8.96
CA PRO A 176 19.97 14.65 8.56
C PRO A 176 21.26 14.73 9.39
N ASN A 177 22.39 14.94 8.72
CA ASN A 177 23.67 15.14 9.39
C ASN A 177 23.52 16.31 10.37
N SER A 178 23.65 16.02 11.67
CA SER A 178 23.63 17.04 12.73
C SER A 178 24.89 17.89 12.70
#